data_AF-A0A1W2B134-F1
#
_entry.id   AF-A0A1W2B134-F1
#
_cell.length_a   1.000
_cell.length_b   1.000
_cell.length_c   1.000
_cell.angle_alpha   90.00
_cell.angle_beta   90.00
_cell.angle_gamma   90.00
#
_symmetry.space_group_name_H-M   'P 1'
#
loop_
_entity.id
_entity.type
_entity.pdbx_description
1 polymer ?
#
loop_
_entity_poly.entity_id
_entity_poly.type
_entity_poly.pdbx_seq_one_letter_code
_entity_poly.pdbx_strand_id
1 'polypeptide(L)'
;MSATEVLARFRAEVGAAVTRARRASGEIGERNAKLRERTRDLAALARDRKVEPGGQATPADVREAARGFRTDRGLAVEQVPDATEPAAPVPAETERVTLGSSAVAGPSGQLPRVSDDDEDFSQSRILY
;
A
#
# COMPACT_ATOMS: atom_id res chain seq x y z
N MET A 1 -33.60 32.70 -22.24
CA MET A 1 -33.10 31.36 -22.59
C MET A 1 -34.29 30.42 -22.65
N SER A 2 -34.41 29.64 -23.72
CA SER A 2 -35.45 28.61 -23.79
C SER A 2 -35.04 27.37 -22.99
N ALA A 3 -36.02 26.55 -22.59
CA ALA A 3 -35.76 25.28 -21.90
C ALA A 3 -34.85 24.34 -22.73
N THR A 4 -34.95 24.41 -24.06
CA THR A 4 -34.12 23.63 -24.99
C THR A 4 -32.66 24.05 -24.97
N GLU A 5 -32.39 25.34 -24.81
CA GLU A 5 -31.03 25.91 -24.75
C GLU A 5 -30.31 25.51 -23.45
N VAL A 6 -31.03 25.53 -22.32
CA VAL A 6 -30.54 25.06 -21.02
C VAL A 6 -30.21 23.57 -21.07
N LEU A 7 -31.09 22.76 -21.67
CA LEU A 7 -30.87 21.32 -21.80
C LEU A 7 -29.66 21.00 -22.70
N ALA A 8 -29.49 21.74 -23.79
CA ALA A 8 -28.34 21.59 -24.68
C ALA A 8 -27.02 21.91 -23.96
N ARG A 9 -26.98 23.00 -23.20
CA ARG A 9 -25.81 23.39 -22.39
C ARG A 9 -25.49 22.34 -21.34
N PHE A 10 -26.49 21.86 -20.60
CA PHE A 10 -26.29 20.82 -19.59
C PHE A 10 -25.68 19.55 -20.20
N ARG A 11 -26.19 19.08 -21.34
CA ARG A 11 -25.64 17.91 -22.04
C ARG A 11 -24.19 18.14 -22.48
N ALA A 12 -23.86 19.33 -22.95
CA ALA A 12 -22.50 19.67 -23.34
C ALA A 12 -21.54 19.68 -22.13
N GLU A 13 -21.96 20.25 -21.01
CA GLU A 13 -21.17 20.30 -19.78
C GLU A 13 -20.95 18.90 -19.19
N VAL A 14 -22.00 18.06 -19.15
CA VAL A 14 -21.89 16.65 -18.70
C VAL A 14 -20.96 15.86 -19.63
N GLY A 15 -21.11 16.01 -20.95
CA GLY A 15 -20.22 15.36 -21.91
C GLY A 15 -18.75 15.74 -21.69
N ALA A 16 -18.47 17.03 -21.53
CA ALA A 16 -17.12 17.53 -21.25
C ALA A 16 -16.56 17.00 -19.92
N ALA A 17 -17.41 16.94 -18.88
CA ALA A 17 -17.02 16.39 -17.58
C ALA A 17 -16.67 14.90 -17.67
N VAL A 18 -17.48 14.10 -18.37
CA VAL A 18 -17.22 12.66 -18.58
C VAL A 18 -15.91 12.44 -19.35
N THR A 19 -15.67 13.20 -20.42
CA THR A 19 -14.40 13.10 -21.18
C THR A 19 -13.20 13.43 -20.30
N ARG A 20 -13.30 14.45 -19.45
CA ARG A 20 -12.24 14.82 -18.51
C ARG A 20 -11.99 13.73 -17.47
N ALA A 21 -13.07 13.21 -16.88
CA ALA A 21 -12.99 12.12 -15.90
C ALA A 21 -12.35 10.87 -16.50
N ARG A 22 -12.74 10.48 -17.72
CA ARG A 22 -12.15 9.32 -18.42
C ARG A 22 -10.65 9.48 -18.64
N ARG A 23 -10.19 10.67 -19.03
CA ARG A 23 -8.76 10.97 -19.19
C ARG A 23 -8.02 10.87 -17.86
N ALA A 24 -8.53 11.53 -16.81
CA ALA A 24 -7.92 11.51 -15.48
C ALA A 24 -7.82 10.07 -14.92
N SER A 25 -8.87 9.27 -15.07
CA SER A 25 -8.86 7.86 -14.66
C SER A 25 -7.84 7.04 -15.44
N GLY A 26 -7.67 7.30 -16.75
CA GLY A 26 -6.62 6.66 -17.56
C GLY A 26 -5.22 6.97 -17.05
N GLU A 27 -4.91 8.24 -16.81
CA GLU A 27 -3.60 8.68 -16.29
C GLU A 27 -3.30 8.08 -14.91
N ILE A 28 -4.28 8.05 -14.00
CA ILE A 28 -4.12 7.41 -12.69
C ILE A 28 -3.93 5.90 -12.85
N GLY A 29 -4.67 5.27 -13.75
CA GLY A 29 -4.51 3.86 -14.09
C GLY A 29 -3.10 3.52 -14.54
N GLU A 30 -2.52 4.32 -15.43
CA GLU A 30 -1.13 4.17 -15.89
C GLU A 30 -0.12 4.35 -14.76
N ARG A 31 -0.30 5.36 -13.89
CA ARG A 31 0.56 5.56 -12.72
C ARG A 31 0.49 4.37 -11.77
N ASN A 32 -0.70 3.85 -11.52
CA ASN A 32 -0.92 2.68 -10.67
C ASN A 32 -0.32 1.41 -11.28
N ALA A 33 -0.42 1.23 -12.60
CA ALA A 33 0.21 0.10 -13.29
C ALA A 33 1.73 0.13 -13.12
N LYS A 34 2.36 1.30 -13.35
CA LYS A 34 3.80 1.51 -13.14
C LYS A 34 4.22 1.27 -11.69
N LEU A 35 3.41 1.71 -10.72
CA LEU A 35 3.67 1.45 -9.31
C LEU A 35 3.65 -0.05 -9.00
N ARG A 36 2.63 -0.77 -9.47
CA ARG A 36 2.51 -2.23 -9.26
C ARG A 36 3.67 -3.01 -9.87
N GLU A 37 4.13 -2.58 -11.05
CA GLU A 37 5.31 -3.15 -11.70
C GLU A 37 6.56 -2.96 -10.83
N ARG A 38 6.88 -1.73 -10.43
CA ARG A 38 8.02 -1.46 -9.53
C ARG A 38 7.93 -2.23 -8.21
N THR A 39 6.73 -2.30 -7.62
CA THR A 39 6.52 -3.06 -6.38
C THR A 39 6.76 -4.56 -6.61
N ARG A 40 6.33 -5.11 -7.75
CA ARG A 40 6.62 -6.51 -8.12
C ARG A 40 8.12 -6.75 -8.29
N ASP A 41 8.82 -5.85 -8.95
CA ASP A 41 10.26 -5.95 -9.18
C ASP A 41 11.03 -5.89 -7.85
N LEU A 42 10.69 -4.94 -6.97
CA LEU A 42 11.25 -4.85 -5.63
C LEU A 42 10.97 -6.11 -4.79
N ALA A 43 9.75 -6.64 -4.86
CA ALA A 43 9.40 -7.88 -4.16
C ALA A 43 10.15 -9.10 -4.73
N ALA A 44 10.50 -9.11 -6.01
CA ALA A 44 11.34 -10.15 -6.61
C ALA A 44 12.79 -10.02 -6.13
N LEU A 45 13.36 -8.80 -6.14
CA LEU A 45 14.70 -8.54 -5.62
C LEU A 45 14.84 -8.92 -4.14
N ALA A 46 13.81 -8.64 -3.33
CA ALA A 46 13.79 -9.00 -1.91
C ALA A 46 13.78 -10.51 -1.69
N ARG A 47 12.98 -11.25 -2.48
CA ARG A 47 12.96 -12.72 -2.44
C ARG A 47 14.30 -13.33 -2.82
N ASP A 48 14.97 -12.75 -3.81
CA ASP A 48 16.30 -13.17 -4.25
C ASP A 48 17.44 -12.77 -3.30
N ARG A 49 17.13 -12.07 -2.19
CA ARG A 49 18.11 -11.45 -1.28
C ARG A 49 19.12 -10.53 -2.00
N LYS A 50 18.71 -9.95 -3.13
CA LYS A 50 19.50 -9.00 -3.92
C LYS A 50 19.22 -7.54 -3.55
N VAL A 51 18.46 -7.31 -2.48
CA VAL A 51 18.28 -5.96 -1.93
C VAL A 51 19.50 -5.67 -1.07
N GLU A 52 20.40 -4.86 -1.60
CA GLU A 52 21.49 -4.26 -0.82
C GLU A 52 20.87 -3.52 0.39
N PRO A 53 21.25 -3.86 1.63
CA PRO A 53 20.90 -3.09 2.82
C PRO A 53 21.73 -1.80 2.80
N GLY A 54 21.37 -0.90 1.91
CA GLY A 54 22.09 0.33 1.61
C GLY A 54 21.25 1.30 0.80
N GLY A 55 19.92 1.15 0.87
CA GLY A 55 18.98 2.10 0.29
C GLY A 55 19.31 3.52 0.74
N GLN A 56 19.02 4.49 -0.12
CA GLN A 56 19.32 5.90 0.10
C GLN A 56 18.84 6.30 1.50
N ALA A 57 19.80 6.67 2.36
CA ALA A 57 19.51 6.99 3.75
C ALA A 57 18.38 8.02 3.83
N THR A 58 17.43 7.82 4.75
CA THR A 58 16.36 8.80 4.98
C THR A 58 16.99 10.18 5.14
N PRO A 59 16.57 11.19 4.36
CA PRO A 59 17.12 12.54 4.42
C PRO A 59 17.15 13.07 5.86
N ALA A 60 18.22 13.77 6.22
CA ALA A 60 18.49 14.18 7.60
C ALA A 60 17.37 15.09 8.17
N ASP A 61 16.85 15.99 7.33
CA ASP A 61 15.72 16.86 7.63
C ASP A 61 14.45 16.08 8.01
N VAL A 62 14.16 15.00 7.30
CA VAL A 62 13.02 14.13 7.59
C VAL A 62 13.22 13.38 8.92
N ARG A 63 14.46 12.95 9.21
CA ARG A 63 14.79 12.31 10.50
C ARG A 63 14.64 13.28 11.67
N GLU A 64 15.10 14.51 11.50
CA GLU A 64 14.97 15.57 12.50
C GLU A 64 13.51 15.94 12.76
N ALA A 65 12.72 16.15 11.70
CA ALA A 65 11.30 16.43 11.82
C ALA A 65 10.55 15.32 12.54
N ALA A 66 10.85 14.05 12.21
CA ALA A 66 10.25 12.90 12.89
C ALA A 66 10.66 12.82 14.36
N ARG A 67 11.92 13.13 14.69
CA ARG A 67 12.41 13.18 16.08
C ARG A 67 11.67 14.25 16.88
N GLY A 68 11.57 15.47 16.35
CA GLY A 68 10.84 16.57 17.00
C GLY A 68 9.38 16.21 17.26
N PHE A 69 8.68 15.68 16.25
CA PHE A 69 7.29 15.24 16.41
C PHE A 69 7.13 14.20 17.53
N ARG A 70 8.03 13.22 17.64
CA ARG A 70 7.96 12.20 18.68
C ARG A 70 8.22 12.80 20.06
N THR A 71 9.21 13.67 20.19
CA THR A 71 9.51 14.39 21.43
C THR A 71 8.30 15.22 21.89
N ASP A 72 7.70 15.99 20.98
CA ASP A 72 6.52 16.83 21.27
C ASP A 72 5.30 16.00 21.72
N ARG A 73 5.21 14.75 21.27
CA ARG A 73 4.13 13.83 21.60
C ARG A 73 4.45 12.87 22.73
N GLY A 74 5.61 13.02 23.37
CA GLY A 74 6.07 12.11 24.42
C GLY A 74 6.24 10.66 23.94
N LEU A 75 6.43 10.45 22.64
CA LEU A 75 6.67 9.14 22.06
C LEU A 75 8.14 8.78 22.20
N ALA A 76 8.43 7.52 22.56
CA ALA A 76 9.79 7.03 22.69
C ALA A 76 10.58 7.26 21.39
N VAL A 77 11.71 7.95 21.44
CA VAL A 77 12.62 8.07 20.29
C VAL A 77 13.67 6.97 20.44
N GLU A 78 13.55 5.92 19.64
CA GLU A 78 14.60 4.90 19.58
C GLU A 78 15.86 5.52 18.95
N GLN A 79 17.01 5.36 19.59
CA GLN A 79 18.28 5.84 19.04
C GLN A 79 18.71 4.87 17.94
N VAL A 80 18.28 5.18 16.72
CA VAL A 80 18.76 4.49 15.53
C VAL A 80 20.21 4.95 15.27
N PRO A 81 21.17 4.03 15.11
CA PRO A 81 22.55 4.37 14.77
C PRO A 81 22.61 5.18 13.48
N ASP A 82 23.63 6.04 13.37
CA ASP A 82 23.74 6.94 12.23
C ASP A 82 24.02 6.16 10.95
N ALA A 83 23.53 6.64 9.81
CA ALA A 83 23.55 5.88 8.55
C ALA A 83 24.97 5.59 8.02
N THR A 84 25.99 6.25 8.58
CA THR A 84 27.41 6.03 8.31
C THR A 84 28.05 4.94 9.17
N GLU A 85 27.38 4.48 10.23
CA GLU A 85 27.85 3.34 11.02
C GLU A 85 27.41 2.06 10.31
N PRO A 86 28.34 1.19 9.90
CA PRO A 86 27.97 -0.10 9.33
C PRO A 86 27.28 -0.92 10.41
N ALA A 87 25.95 -1.00 10.35
CA ALA A 87 25.21 -1.96 11.13
C ALA A 87 25.73 -3.35 10.73
N ALA A 88 26.38 -4.04 11.68
CA ALA A 88 26.71 -5.44 11.48
C ALA A 88 25.42 -6.17 11.05
N PRO A 89 25.48 -7.11 10.09
CA PRO A 89 24.32 -7.91 9.73
C PRO A 89 23.96 -8.73 10.97
N VAL A 90 23.08 -8.19 11.79
CA VAL A 90 22.42 -8.96 12.83
C VAL A 90 21.59 -9.96 12.04
N PRO A 91 21.78 -11.28 12.23
CA PRO A 91 20.84 -12.24 11.67
C PRO A 91 19.48 -11.82 12.23
N ALA A 92 18.62 -11.32 11.34
CA ALA A 92 17.23 -11.11 11.69
C ALA A 92 16.66 -12.52 11.91
N GLU A 93 16.82 -13.03 13.14
CA GLU A 93 15.86 -13.93 13.71
C GLU A 93 14.56 -13.12 13.72
N THR A 94 13.85 -13.16 12.60
CA THR A 94 12.44 -12.85 12.61
C THR A 94 11.80 -13.93 13.46
N GLU A 95 11.87 -13.79 14.79
CA GLU A 95 10.73 -14.20 15.57
C GLU A 95 9.54 -13.60 14.86
N ARG A 96 8.64 -14.48 14.43
CA ARG A 96 7.33 -14.05 13.94
C ARG A 96 6.68 -13.37 15.12
N VAL A 97 6.96 -12.09 15.31
CA VAL A 97 6.14 -11.23 16.13
C VAL A 97 4.85 -11.18 15.35
N THR A 98 3.93 -12.06 15.73
CA THR A 98 2.53 -11.87 15.49
C THR A 98 2.21 -10.57 16.21
N LEU A 99 2.38 -9.43 15.51
CA LEU A 99 1.68 -8.22 15.86
C LEU A 99 0.24 -8.66 15.87
N GLY A 100 -0.29 -8.89 17.07
CA GLY A 100 -1.59 -9.44 17.34
C GLY A 100 -2.62 -8.50 16.76
N SER A 101 -2.79 -8.58 15.45
CA SER A 101 -3.94 -8.08 14.73
C SER A 101 -5.01 -9.06 15.16
N SER A 102 -5.60 -8.80 16.33
CA SER A 102 -6.79 -9.51 16.75
C SER A 102 -7.74 -9.36 15.57
N ALA A 103 -8.09 -10.47 14.92
CA ALA A 103 -9.10 -10.42 13.90
C ALA A 103 -10.32 -9.75 14.55
N VAL A 104 -10.73 -8.59 14.03
CA VAL A 104 -11.96 -7.98 14.51
C VAL A 104 -13.06 -8.83 13.91
N ALA A 105 -13.85 -9.46 14.77
CA ALA A 105 -14.99 -10.26 14.33
C ALA A 105 -15.87 -9.42 13.40
N GLY A 106 -16.31 -10.03 12.29
CA GLY A 106 -17.29 -9.39 11.41
C GLY A 106 -18.60 -9.09 12.17
N PRO A 107 -19.60 -8.48 11.52
CA PRO A 107 -20.86 -8.07 12.16
C PRO A 107 -21.64 -9.21 12.85
N SER A 108 -21.28 -10.47 12.63
CA SER A 108 -21.80 -11.67 13.29
C SER A 108 -21.01 -12.14 14.52
N GLY A 109 -19.93 -11.47 14.92
CA GLY A 109 -19.18 -11.79 16.15
C GLY A 109 -18.26 -13.01 16.07
N GLN A 110 -18.10 -13.65 14.90
CA GLN A 110 -17.18 -14.77 14.72
C GLN A 110 -15.81 -14.33 14.20
N LEU A 111 -14.75 -14.80 14.87
CA LEU A 111 -13.38 -14.74 14.38
C LEU A 111 -13.22 -15.72 13.20
N PRO A 112 -12.53 -15.34 12.10
CA PRO A 112 -12.21 -16.29 11.04
C PRO A 112 -11.36 -17.42 11.61
N ARG A 113 -11.73 -18.67 11.36
CA ARG A 113 -10.88 -19.81 11.69
C ARG A 113 -9.65 -19.75 10.80
N VAL A 114 -8.47 -19.82 11.40
CA VAL A 114 -7.22 -20.02 10.69
C VAL A 114 -7.23 -21.47 10.21
N SER A 115 -7.50 -21.71 8.93
CA SER A 115 -7.32 -23.03 8.30
C SER A 115 -6.19 -22.91 7.27
N ASP A 116 -5.13 -23.70 7.46
CA ASP A 116 -3.99 -23.88 6.55
C ASP A 116 -4.35 -24.79 5.34
N ASP A 117 -5.55 -24.63 4.76
CA ASP A 117 -5.99 -25.44 3.61
C ASP A 117 -6.08 -24.56 2.36
N ASP A 118 -4.92 -24.42 1.69
CA ASP A 118 -4.76 -23.80 0.37
C ASP A 118 -5.14 -24.77 -0.78
N GLU A 119 -5.94 -25.80 -0.50
CA GLU A 119 -6.31 -26.87 -1.43
C GLU A 119 -7.83 -26.93 -1.56
N ASP A 120 -8.43 -26.18 -2.50
CA ASP A 120 -9.65 -26.58 -3.25
C ASP A 120 -10.27 -25.42 -4.07
N PHE A 121 -9.51 -24.86 -5.01
CA PHE A 121 -10.08 -24.17 -6.19
C PHE A 121 -10.34 -25.15 -7.35
N SER A 122 -10.90 -26.33 -7.08
CA SER A 122 -11.37 -27.23 -8.15
C SER A 122 -12.88 -27.02 -8.39
N GLN A 123 -13.21 -26.08 -9.28
CA GLN A 123 -14.55 -25.95 -9.87
C GLN A 123 -14.83 -27.11 -10.84
N SER A 124 -14.94 -28.33 -10.34
CA SER A 124 -15.46 -29.43 -11.15
C SER A 124 -16.49 -30.24 -10.39
N ARG A 125 -17.72 -30.14 -10.90
CA ARG A 125 -18.77 -31.17 -10.88
C ARG A 125 -19.79 -31.09 -9.73
N ILE A 126 -20.58 -30.02 -9.72
CA ILE A 126 -21.97 -30.12 -9.29
C ILE A 126 -22.81 -30.38 -10.55
N LEU A 127 -23.16 -31.67 -10.73
CA LEU A 127 -24.32 -32.28 -11.39
C LEU A 127 -23.95 -33.40 -12.38
N TYR A 128 -24.26 -34.62 -11.91
CA TYR A 128 -24.16 -35.97 -12.49
C TYR A 128 -22.82 -36.70 -12.33
#